data_AF-A0A447JLV6-F1
#
_entry.id   AF-A0A447JLV6-F1
#
_cell.length_a   1.000
_cell.length_b   1.000
_cell.length_c   1.000
_cell.angle_alpha   90.00
_cell.angle_beta   90.00
_cell.angle_gamma   90.00
#
_symmetry.space_group_name_H-M   'P 1'
#
loop_
_entity.id
_entity.type
_entity.pdbx_description
1 polymer ?
#
loop_
_entity_poly.entity_id
_entity_poly.type
_entity_poly.pdbx_seq_one_letter_code
_entity_poly.pdbx_strand_id
1 'polypeptide(L)'
;MTKVKHYFTNKSNNTCLPTSKAIIYNEVMSDNTLTNGLISRLAELNKKGFSKTEMARVAGVSKQAVSSWFKTGRISKSSALAIADAAGVSVPWLLGEDVGEKDGLKPDEQRLLELYRQLPEEEQQNMLRIVSLRLKELDELYAKYMGRRIKGDTD
;
A
#
# COMPACT_ATOMS: atom_id res chain seq x y z
N MET A 1 40.29 -51.43 32.54
CA MET A 1 40.31 -49.97 32.31
C MET A 1 38.94 -49.53 31.86
N THR A 2 38.16 -48.90 32.74
CA THR A 2 36.86 -48.33 32.35
C THR A 2 36.69 -47.02 33.10
N LYS A 3 36.91 -45.90 32.40
CA LYS A 3 36.78 -44.55 32.93
C LYS A 3 35.31 -44.27 33.24
N VAL A 4 34.98 -44.10 34.52
CA VAL A 4 33.64 -43.65 34.93
C VAL A 4 33.58 -42.14 34.67
N LYS A 5 32.77 -41.77 33.66
CA LYS A 5 32.45 -40.39 33.30
C LYS A 5 31.46 -39.84 34.33
N HIS A 6 31.92 -38.96 35.22
CA HIS A 6 31.01 -38.14 36.01
C HIS A 6 30.42 -37.05 35.10
N TYR A 7 29.13 -37.17 34.85
CA TYR A 7 28.32 -36.17 34.16
C TYR A 7 28.00 -35.06 35.17
N PHE A 8 28.31 -33.81 34.84
CA PHE A 8 27.83 -32.67 35.61
C PHE A 8 26.37 -32.39 35.19
N THR A 9 25.43 -32.66 36.08
CA THR A 9 24.04 -32.20 35.93
C THR A 9 23.98 -30.72 36.32
N ASN A 10 23.80 -29.82 35.36
CA ASN A 10 23.47 -28.44 35.68
C ASN A 10 21.94 -28.30 35.70
N LYS A 11 21.32 -28.58 36.85
CA LYS A 11 20.00 -28.05 37.19
C LYS A 11 20.25 -26.70 37.87
N SER A 12 19.96 -25.61 37.17
CA SER A 12 19.84 -24.28 37.77
C SER A 12 18.37 -23.87 37.80
N ASN A 13 17.72 -24.23 38.91
CA ASN A 13 16.39 -23.79 39.29
C ASN A 13 16.50 -22.39 39.92
N ASN A 14 15.98 -21.41 39.18
CA ASN A 14 15.26 -20.21 39.62
C ASN A 14 15.63 -19.60 40.98
N THR A 15 16.32 -18.46 40.99
CA THR A 15 16.00 -17.34 41.90
C THR A 15 16.51 -16.00 41.33
N CYS A 16 15.53 -15.21 40.92
CA CYS A 16 15.41 -13.80 40.54
C CYS A 16 16.58 -12.82 40.71
N LEU A 17 16.84 -12.06 39.63
CA LEU A 17 17.28 -10.66 39.70
C LEU A 17 16.10 -9.73 39.31
N PRO A 18 15.90 -8.60 40.02
CA PRO A 18 14.76 -7.71 39.80
C PRO A 18 14.99 -6.67 38.69
N THR A 19 13.90 -6.35 38.00
CA THR A 19 13.60 -5.14 37.20
C THR A 19 14.38 -4.84 35.91
N SER A 20 13.60 -4.91 34.83
CA SER A 20 13.66 -4.11 33.59
C SER A 20 14.45 -4.64 32.40
N LYS A 21 13.67 -5.20 31.46
CA LYS A 21 14.01 -5.57 30.06
C LYS A 21 14.89 -6.79 29.88
N ALA A 22 14.50 -7.91 30.49
CA ALA A 22 14.66 -9.19 29.80
C ALA A 22 13.90 -9.09 28.46
N ILE A 23 14.65 -9.29 27.39
CA ILE A 23 14.20 -9.20 26.01
C ILE A 23 13.13 -10.28 25.79
N ILE A 24 11.87 -9.88 25.87
CA ILE A 24 10.76 -10.59 25.24
C ILE A 24 11.00 -10.40 23.73
N TYR A 25 11.80 -11.26 23.11
CA TYR A 25 11.61 -11.49 21.68
C TYR A 25 10.26 -12.18 21.56
N ASN A 26 9.25 -11.35 21.35
CA ASN A 26 7.91 -11.77 21.02
C ASN A 26 8.01 -12.54 19.70
N GLU A 27 7.89 -13.86 19.74
CA GLU A 27 7.88 -14.79 18.60
C GLU A 27 6.74 -14.51 17.59
N VAL A 28 5.95 -13.45 17.81
CA VAL A 28 4.70 -13.13 17.12
C VAL A 28 4.83 -11.91 16.18
N MET A 29 6.04 -11.41 15.89
CA MET A 29 6.24 -10.35 14.89
C MET A 29 7.31 -10.70 13.87
N SER A 30 6.93 -10.82 12.58
CA SER A 30 7.54 -9.97 11.52
C SER A 30 7.25 -10.32 10.04
N ASP A 31 6.60 -11.42 9.62
CA ASP A 31 6.55 -11.72 8.15
C ASP A 31 5.15 -11.97 7.54
N ASN A 32 4.17 -12.50 8.29
CA ASN A 32 2.87 -12.88 7.69
C ASN A 32 1.85 -11.72 7.63
N THR A 33 1.89 -10.79 8.58
CA THR A 33 0.95 -9.65 8.63
C THR A 33 1.25 -8.60 7.56
N LEU A 34 2.53 -8.28 7.35
CA LEU A 34 2.99 -7.31 6.35
C LEU A 34 2.75 -7.80 4.92
N THR A 35 2.98 -9.10 4.68
CA THR A 35 2.74 -9.73 3.36
C THR A 35 1.25 -9.73 3.00
N ASN A 36 0.36 -10.04 3.96
CA ASN A 36 -1.08 -9.91 3.77
C ASN A 36 -1.53 -8.44 3.62
N GLY A 37 -0.89 -7.52 4.35
CA GLY A 37 -1.12 -6.08 4.28
C GLY A 37 -0.86 -5.52 2.88
N LEU A 38 0.31 -5.77 2.31
CA LEU A 38 0.67 -5.34 0.96
C LEU A 38 -0.32 -5.85 -0.09
N ILE A 39 -0.68 -7.14 -0.04
CA ILE A 39 -1.61 -7.74 -1.01
C ILE A 39 -2.98 -7.05 -0.93
N SER A 40 -3.48 -6.82 0.29
CA SER A 40 -4.75 -6.13 0.53
C SER A 40 -4.74 -4.71 -0.03
N ARG A 41 -3.67 -3.95 0.23
CA ARG A 41 -3.51 -2.57 -0.23
C ARG A 41 -3.36 -2.45 -1.74
N LEU A 42 -2.59 -3.34 -2.36
CA LEU A 42 -2.51 -3.44 -3.83
C LEU A 42 -3.88 -3.80 -4.44
N ALA A 43 -4.66 -4.66 -3.79
CA ALA A 43 -6.02 -4.98 -4.24
C ALA A 43 -6.97 -3.79 -4.10
N GLU A 44 -6.83 -2.99 -3.03
CA GLU A 44 -7.57 -1.74 -2.83
C GLU A 44 -7.27 -0.73 -3.95
N LEU A 45 -5.98 -0.51 -4.28
CA LEU A 45 -5.57 0.35 -5.38
C LEU A 45 -6.14 -0.13 -6.73
N ASN A 46 -6.15 -1.43 -6.97
CA ASN A 46 -6.71 -2.01 -8.20
C ASN A 46 -8.23 -1.78 -8.31
N LYS A 47 -8.96 -1.79 -7.19
CA LYS A 47 -10.40 -1.42 -7.17
C LYS A 47 -10.64 0.07 -7.43
N LYS A 48 -9.71 0.92 -7.02
CA LYS A 48 -9.73 2.38 -7.26
C LYS A 48 -9.31 2.79 -8.68
N GLY A 49 -9.10 1.83 -9.58
CA GLY A 49 -8.75 2.09 -10.99
C GLY A 49 -7.24 2.04 -11.29
N PHE A 50 -6.39 1.83 -10.29
CA PHE A 50 -4.96 1.67 -10.48
C PHE A 50 -4.64 0.23 -10.92
N SER A 51 -4.82 -0.07 -12.21
CA SER A 51 -4.77 -1.44 -12.73
C SER A 51 -3.38 -2.09 -12.59
N LYS A 52 -3.32 -3.43 -12.60
CA LYS A 52 -2.03 -4.17 -12.63
C LYS A 52 -1.12 -3.80 -13.80
N THR A 53 -1.68 -3.43 -14.95
CA THR A 53 -0.90 -2.95 -16.10
C THR A 53 -0.30 -1.59 -15.80
N GLU A 54 -1.05 -0.72 -15.14
CA GLU A 54 -0.59 0.60 -14.73
C GLU A 54 0.50 0.51 -13.65
N MET A 55 0.33 -0.38 -12.67
CA MET A 55 1.38 -0.69 -11.68
C MET A 55 2.69 -1.11 -12.34
N ALA A 56 2.62 -1.98 -13.36
CA ALA A 56 3.80 -2.44 -14.10
C ALA A 56 4.49 -1.29 -14.84
N ARG A 57 3.69 -0.43 -15.49
CA ARG A 57 4.17 0.75 -16.24
C ARG A 57 4.87 1.75 -15.32
N VAL A 58 4.25 2.08 -14.19
CA VAL A 58 4.76 3.03 -13.20
C VAL A 58 6.04 2.52 -12.55
N ALA A 59 6.06 1.25 -12.13
CA ALA A 59 7.22 0.66 -11.48
C ALA A 59 8.35 0.26 -12.46
N GLY A 60 8.13 0.35 -13.78
CA GLY A 60 9.10 -0.04 -14.79
C GLY A 60 9.40 -1.55 -14.80
N VAL A 61 8.42 -2.39 -14.42
CA VAL A 61 8.58 -3.85 -14.30
C VAL A 61 7.64 -4.61 -15.23
N SER A 62 7.84 -5.93 -15.34
CA SER A 62 6.95 -6.80 -16.10
C SER A 62 5.61 -7.05 -15.38
N LYS A 63 4.54 -7.35 -16.14
CA LYS A 63 3.23 -7.71 -15.57
C LYS A 63 3.29 -8.99 -14.72
N GLN A 64 4.25 -9.87 -15.01
CA GLN A 64 4.52 -11.07 -14.22
C GLN A 64 5.05 -10.72 -12.84
N ALA A 65 5.93 -9.71 -12.72
CA ALA A 65 6.41 -9.23 -11.43
C ALA A 65 5.25 -8.72 -10.56
N VAL A 66 4.37 -7.90 -11.14
CA VAL A 66 3.16 -7.43 -10.44
C VAL A 66 2.32 -8.60 -9.97
N SER A 67 2.05 -9.57 -10.83
CA SER A 67 1.28 -10.77 -10.48
C SER A 67 1.94 -11.59 -9.37
N SER A 68 3.28 -11.59 -9.29
CA SER A 68 4.03 -12.21 -8.21
C SER A 68 3.84 -11.47 -6.88
N TRP A 69 3.78 -10.14 -6.88
CA TRP A 69 3.53 -9.35 -5.66
C TRP A 69 2.19 -9.69 -5.02
N PHE A 70 1.13 -9.87 -5.83
CA PHE A 70 -0.19 -10.29 -5.35
C PHE A 70 -0.22 -11.71 -4.78
N LYS A 71 0.77 -12.55 -5.09
CA LYS A 71 0.88 -13.93 -4.58
C LYS A 71 1.81 -14.04 -3.39
N THR A 72 2.91 -13.30 -3.43
CA THR A 72 4.02 -13.43 -2.48
C THR A 72 4.03 -12.35 -1.41
N GLY A 73 3.32 -11.24 -1.63
CA GLY A 73 3.34 -10.10 -0.72
C GLY A 73 4.71 -9.42 -0.61
N ARG A 74 5.55 -9.56 -1.64
CA ARG A 74 6.92 -8.99 -1.67
C ARG A 74 7.08 -8.05 -2.84
N ILE A 75 7.63 -6.86 -2.57
CA ILE A 75 7.91 -5.82 -3.57
C ILE A 75 9.29 -5.21 -3.32
N SER A 76 9.95 -4.76 -4.38
CA SER A 76 11.23 -4.04 -4.26
C SER A 76 11.01 -2.62 -3.73
N LYS A 77 12.03 -2.05 -3.06
CA LYS A 77 11.96 -0.67 -2.54
C LYS A 77 11.66 0.36 -3.62
N SER A 78 12.32 0.26 -4.78
CA SER A 78 12.12 1.19 -5.90
C SER A 78 10.71 1.08 -6.49
N SER A 79 10.20 -0.14 -6.65
CA SER A 79 8.83 -0.36 -7.13
C SER A 79 7.78 0.12 -6.13
N ALA A 80 8.01 -0.07 -4.83
CA ALA A 80 7.11 0.41 -3.77
C ALA A 80 7.03 1.94 -3.75
N LEU A 81 8.18 2.63 -3.84
CA LEU A 81 8.23 4.10 -3.93
C LEU A 81 7.48 4.61 -5.16
N ALA A 82 7.78 4.06 -6.34
CA ALA A 82 7.13 4.49 -7.59
C ALA A 82 5.61 4.32 -7.56
N ILE A 83 5.12 3.20 -7.00
CA ILE A 83 3.68 2.94 -6.88
C ILE A 83 3.04 3.85 -5.85
N ALA A 84 3.68 4.05 -4.69
CA ALA A 84 3.20 4.96 -3.65
C ALA A 84 3.05 6.40 -4.19
N ASP A 85 4.08 6.90 -4.86
CA ASP A 85 4.09 8.24 -5.45
C ASP A 85 3.02 8.40 -6.54
N ALA A 86 2.86 7.40 -7.42
CA ALA A 86 1.85 7.46 -8.47
C ALA A 86 0.43 7.38 -7.90
N ALA A 87 0.21 6.46 -6.96
CA ALA A 87 -1.09 6.20 -6.36
C ALA A 87 -1.52 7.24 -5.32
N GLY A 88 -0.62 8.14 -4.89
CA GLY A 88 -0.92 9.14 -3.86
C GLY A 88 -1.19 8.48 -2.51
N VAL A 89 -0.32 7.53 -2.14
CA VAL A 89 -0.34 6.87 -0.83
C VAL A 89 1.06 6.85 -0.23
N SER A 90 1.17 6.68 1.09
CA SER A 90 2.49 6.55 1.72
C SER A 90 3.03 5.13 1.54
N VAL A 91 4.36 4.99 1.50
CA VAL A 91 4.99 3.66 1.42
C VAL A 91 4.60 2.77 2.60
N PRO A 92 4.56 3.25 3.87
CA PRO A 92 4.09 2.44 4.98
C PRO A 92 2.63 1.97 4.80
N TRP A 93 1.73 2.86 4.32
CA TRP A 93 0.36 2.46 3.97
C TRP A 93 0.33 1.34 2.95
N LEU A 94 1.14 1.46 1.88
CA LEU A 94 1.22 0.46 0.82
C LEU A 94 1.71 -0.89 1.35
N LEU A 95 2.66 -0.88 2.28
CA LEU A 95 3.18 -2.09 2.92
C LEU A 95 2.23 -2.68 3.97
N GLY A 96 1.09 -2.03 4.23
CA GLY A 96 0.06 -2.51 5.15
C GLY A 96 0.27 -2.10 6.60
N GLU A 97 1.12 -1.09 6.85
CA GLU A 97 1.18 -0.45 8.15
C GLU A 97 -0.10 0.36 8.41
N ASP A 98 -0.49 0.45 9.68
CA ASP A 98 -1.60 1.28 10.11
C ASP A 98 -1.12 2.73 10.19
N VAL A 99 -1.37 3.49 9.12
CA VAL A 99 -1.03 4.91 9.06
C VAL A 99 -2.29 5.75 9.16
N GLY A 100 -2.17 6.93 9.77
CA GLY A 100 -3.30 7.83 9.98
C GLY A 100 -3.88 8.33 8.66
N GLU A 101 -5.12 8.82 8.70
CA GLU A 101 -5.92 9.29 7.54
C GLU A 101 -5.22 10.34 6.64
N LYS A 102 -4.18 11.01 7.14
CA LYS A 102 -3.40 12.03 6.42
C LYS A 102 -2.12 11.52 5.79
N ASP A 103 -1.64 10.33 6.19
CA ASP A 103 -0.32 9.82 5.82
C ASP A 103 -0.38 9.10 4.46
N GLY A 104 -0.25 9.88 3.39
CA GLY A 104 -0.14 9.35 2.03
C GLY A 104 -0.66 10.25 0.94
N LEU A 105 -1.45 11.27 1.29
CA LEU A 105 -1.94 12.24 0.32
C LEU A 105 -0.78 13.02 -0.30
N LYS A 106 -0.86 13.26 -1.60
CA LYS A 106 0.07 14.18 -2.28
C LYS A 106 -0.07 15.59 -1.71
N PRO A 107 0.95 16.46 -1.82
CA PRO A 107 0.88 17.82 -1.27
C PRO A 107 -0.32 18.63 -1.77
N ASP A 108 -0.71 18.45 -3.03
CA ASP A 108 -1.87 19.10 -3.65
C ASP A 108 -3.21 18.50 -3.15
N GLU A 109 -3.29 17.18 -2.98
CA GLU A 109 -4.44 16.50 -2.39
C GLU A 109 -4.67 16.93 -0.94
N GLN A 110 -3.58 17.04 -0.16
CA GLN A 110 -3.61 17.54 1.21
C GLN A 110 -4.08 19.00 1.23
N ARG A 111 -3.56 19.83 0.31
CA ARG A 111 -3.99 21.22 0.17
C ARG A 111 -5.47 21.34 -0.21
N LEU A 112 -5.95 20.49 -1.11
CA LEU A 112 -7.36 20.44 -1.50
C LEU A 112 -8.25 20.07 -0.31
N LEU A 113 -7.87 19.06 0.46
CA LEU A 113 -8.58 18.64 1.66
C LEU A 113 -8.61 19.72 2.74
N GLU A 114 -7.50 20.43 2.94
CA GLU A 114 -7.44 21.58 3.85
C GLU A 114 -8.42 22.68 3.45
N LEU A 115 -8.49 23.02 2.17
CA LEU A 115 -9.41 24.04 1.65
C LEU A 115 -10.86 23.56 1.73
N TYR A 116 -11.12 22.32 1.34
CA TYR A 116 -12.46 21.72 1.36
C TYR A 116 -13.06 21.70 2.77
N ARG A 117 -12.27 21.32 3.79
CA ARG A 117 -12.71 21.27 5.19
C ARG A 117 -13.04 22.64 5.79
N GLN A 118 -12.58 23.72 5.17
CA GLN A 118 -12.91 25.09 5.60
C GLN A 118 -14.23 25.59 5.01
N LEU A 119 -14.80 24.90 4.02
CA LEU A 119 -16.04 25.29 3.39
C LEU A 119 -17.26 24.90 4.24
N PRO A 120 -18.34 25.71 4.24
CA PRO A 120 -19.64 25.29 4.75
C PRO A 120 -20.15 24.04 4.02
N GLU A 121 -21.03 23.28 4.67
CA GLU A 121 -21.49 21.97 4.15
C GLU A 121 -22.21 22.07 2.80
N GLU A 122 -22.96 23.14 2.57
CA GLU A 122 -23.59 23.42 1.27
C GLU A 122 -22.55 23.61 0.16
N GLU A 123 -21.48 24.35 0.45
CA GLU A 123 -20.40 24.60 -0.51
C GLU A 123 -19.53 23.35 -0.73
N GLN A 124 -19.34 22.53 0.30
CA GLN A 124 -18.69 21.23 0.15
C GLN A 124 -19.44 20.35 -0.87
N GLN A 125 -20.77 20.26 -0.75
CA GLN A 125 -21.60 19.51 -1.71
C GLN A 125 -21.56 20.13 -3.12
N ASN A 126 -21.54 21.45 -3.21
CA ASN A 126 -21.41 22.16 -4.48
C ASN A 126 -20.05 21.84 -5.16
N MET A 127 -18.96 21.86 -4.41
CA MET A 127 -17.64 21.51 -4.92
C MET A 127 -17.57 20.06 -5.43
N LEU A 128 -18.15 19.11 -4.70
CA LEU A 128 -18.24 17.73 -5.15
C LEU A 128 -19.05 17.59 -6.45
N ARG A 129 -20.15 18.35 -6.58
CA ARG A 129 -20.96 18.39 -7.80
C ARG A 129 -20.16 18.92 -8.99
N ILE A 130 -19.41 20.01 -8.81
CA ILE A 130 -18.58 20.63 -9.85
C ILE A 130 -17.51 19.66 -10.34
N VAL A 131 -16.77 19.03 -9.42
CA VAL A 131 -15.73 18.05 -9.76
C VAL A 131 -16.33 16.86 -10.51
N SER A 132 -17.49 16.35 -10.05
CA SER A 132 -18.20 15.24 -10.70
C SER A 132 -18.64 15.58 -12.12
N LEU A 133 -19.20 16.79 -12.33
CA LEU A 133 -19.58 17.26 -13.65
C LEU A 133 -18.38 17.33 -14.58
N ARG A 134 -17.24 17.84 -14.08
CA ARG A 134 -16.04 17.98 -14.90
C ARG A 134 -15.45 16.63 -15.32
N LEU A 135 -15.50 15.63 -14.46
CA LEU A 135 -15.10 14.26 -14.81
C LEU A 135 -15.98 13.69 -15.92
N LYS A 136 -17.31 13.86 -15.81
CA LYS A 136 -18.25 13.40 -16.84
C LYS A 136 -17.99 14.04 -18.20
N GLU A 137 -17.73 15.34 -18.24
CA GLU A 137 -17.39 16.04 -19.48
C GLU A 137 -16.11 15.50 -20.13
N LEU A 138 -15.10 15.16 -19.32
CA LEU A 138 -13.87 14.55 -19.82
C LEU A 138 -14.12 13.15 -20.36
N ASP A 139 -14.92 12.33 -19.67
CA ASP A 139 -15.29 10.99 -20.15
C ASP A 139 -16.04 11.06 -21.48
N GLU A 140 -16.99 11.98 -21.63
CA GLU A 140 -17.72 12.23 -22.88
C GLU A 140 -16.77 12.67 -24.01
N LEU A 141 -15.82 13.56 -23.69
CA LEU A 141 -14.78 14.00 -24.62
C LEU A 141 -13.92 12.82 -25.09
N TYR A 142 -13.43 11.99 -24.17
CA TYR A 142 -12.63 10.82 -24.48
C TYR A 142 -13.42 9.79 -25.30
N ALA A 143 -14.69 9.53 -24.97
CA ALA A 143 -15.55 8.66 -25.77
C ALA A 143 -15.68 9.16 -27.21
N LYS A 144 -15.85 10.48 -27.41
CA LYS A 144 -15.90 11.10 -28.74
C LYS A 144 -14.58 11.04 -29.51
N TYR A 145 -13.44 11.13 -28.82
CA TYR A 145 -12.12 11.03 -29.45
C TYR A 145 -11.71 9.58 -29.76
N MET A 146 -11.99 8.64 -28.85
CA MET A 146 -11.69 7.22 -29.04
C MET A 146 -12.63 6.55 -30.04
N GLY A 147 -13.91 6.95 -30.08
CA GLY A 147 -14.88 6.45 -31.05
C GLY A 147 -14.57 6.85 -32.50
N ARG A 148 -13.88 7.97 -32.73
CA ARG A 148 -13.47 8.41 -34.08
C ARG A 148 -12.33 7.60 -34.67
N ARG A 149 -11.45 7.02 -33.86
CA ARG A 149 -10.34 6.17 -34.34
C ARG A 149 -10.81 4.78 -34.78
N ILE A 150 -11.79 4.19 -34.10
CA ILE A 150 -12.32 2.86 -34.44
C ILE A 150 -13.04 2.88 -35.81
N LYS A 151 -13.60 4.03 -36.21
CA LYS A 151 -14.34 4.17 -37.47
C LYS A 151 -13.47 4.57 -38.68
N GLY A 152 -12.18 4.83 -38.46
CA GLY A 152 -11.25 5.29 -39.50
C GLY A 152 -10.34 4.21 -40.09
N ASP A 153 -10.44 2.96 -39.64
CA ASP A 153 -9.65 1.81 -40.11
C ASP A 153 -10.48 0.82 -40.97
N THR A 154 -11.67 1.23 -41.42
CA THR A 154 -12.54 0.43 -42.30
C THR A 154 -12.85 1.16 -43.60
N ASP A 155 -11.81 1.62 -44.30
CA ASP A 155 -11.85 1.95 -45.73
C ASP A 155 -10.57 1.43 -46.41
#